data_AF-A0A6P0NGI5-F1
#
_entry.id   AF-A0A6P0NGI5-F1
#
_cell.length_a   1.000
_cell.length_b   1.000
_cell.length_c   1.000
_cell.angle_alpha   90.00
_cell.angle_beta   90.00
_cell.angle_gamma   90.00
#
_symmetry.space_group_name_H-M   'P 1'
#
loop_
_entity.id
_entity.type
_entity.pdbx_description
1 polymer ?
#
loop_
_entity_poly.entity_id
_entity_poly.type
_entity_poly.pdbx_seq_one_letter_code
_entity_poly.pdbx_strand_id
1 'polypeptide(L)'
;MTLLSKILFFSPSPLVRRFILISFFPLALIVLGIDSRQLVAIGFDGQPVADVFIFGYFVLLLFGLRPEQRLMALIFVPFAAIGECIFSLLFGLYTYRLGMVPLYVPFGHGVLFSMGLLVAELPMIQRREEQLKPVLIALFAGLFGGAIL
;
A
#
# COMPACT_ATOMS: atom_id res chain seq x y z
N MET A 1 17.36 -21.54 13.59
CA MET A 1 16.35 -20.81 12.79
C MET A 1 16.06 -19.49 13.46
N THR A 2 16.33 -18.37 12.79
CA THR A 2 16.08 -17.01 13.31
C THR A 2 14.57 -16.69 13.29
N LEU A 3 14.14 -15.72 14.08
CA LEU A 3 12.74 -15.26 14.07
C LEU A 3 12.30 -14.82 12.66
N LEU A 4 13.23 -14.22 11.91
CA LEU A 4 13.06 -13.80 10.53
C LEU A 4 12.74 -14.97 9.58
N SER A 5 13.42 -16.12 9.74
CA SER A 5 13.12 -17.29 8.90
C SER A 5 11.73 -17.87 9.19
N LYS A 6 11.28 -17.82 10.45
CA LYS A 6 9.93 -18.30 10.80
C LYS A 6 8.84 -17.40 10.19
N ILE A 7 9.06 -16.09 10.18
CA ILE A 7 8.13 -15.12 9.58
C ILE A 7 8.10 -15.25 8.06
N LEU A 8 9.25 -15.47 7.41
CA LEU A 8 9.30 -15.59 5.95
C LEU A 8 8.66 -16.89 5.43
N PHE A 9 8.76 -18.01 6.15
CA PHE A 9 8.39 -19.33 5.59
C PHE A 9 7.07 -19.94 6.11
N PHE A 10 6.25 -19.20 6.88
CA PHE A 10 4.91 -19.69 7.29
C PHE A 10 3.92 -19.75 6.10
N SER A 11 3.04 -20.76 6.09
CA SER A 11 2.01 -20.94 5.04
C SER A 11 0.88 -19.90 5.16
N PRO A 12 0.47 -19.21 4.08
CA PRO A 12 -0.55 -18.18 4.15
C PRO A 12 -1.93 -18.74 4.55
N SER A 13 -2.63 -18.04 5.45
CA SER A 13 -3.98 -18.42 5.90
C SER A 13 -5.06 -17.91 4.92
N PRO A 14 -5.95 -18.78 4.40
CA PRO A 14 -7.03 -18.36 3.52
C PRO A 14 -8.02 -17.37 4.16
N LEU A 15 -8.26 -17.51 5.47
CA LEU A 15 -9.15 -16.63 6.23
C LEU A 15 -8.54 -15.23 6.34
N VAL A 16 -7.26 -15.15 6.70
CA VAL A 16 -6.51 -13.89 6.80
C VAL A 16 -6.47 -13.19 5.45
N ARG A 17 -6.22 -13.94 4.38
CA ARG A 17 -6.22 -13.40 3.01
C ARG A 17 -7.56 -12.79 2.61
N ARG A 18 -8.68 -13.46 2.91
CA ARG A 18 -10.02 -12.91 2.65
C ARG A 18 -10.28 -11.65 3.46
N PHE A 19 -9.92 -11.67 4.74
CA PHE A 19 -10.04 -10.50 5.61
C PHE A 19 -9.25 -9.30 5.07
N ILE A 20 -7.98 -9.49 4.71
CA ILE A 20 -7.14 -8.46 4.07
C ILE A 20 -7.85 -7.91 2.83
N LEU A 21 -8.25 -8.76 1.89
CA LEU A 21 -8.85 -8.30 0.63
C LEU A 21 -10.11 -7.46 0.83
N ILE A 22 -10.99 -7.85 1.77
CA ILE A 22 -12.26 -7.15 2.04
C ILE A 22 -12.02 -5.86 2.84
N SER A 23 -11.11 -5.89 3.81
CA SER A 23 -10.85 -4.77 4.71
C SER A 23 -10.01 -3.66 4.08
N PHE A 24 -9.27 -3.93 3.00
CA PHE A 24 -8.39 -2.96 2.35
C PHE A 24 -9.10 -1.64 1.99
N PHE A 25 -10.20 -1.71 1.25
CA PHE A 25 -10.89 -0.52 0.77
C PHE A 25 -11.46 0.36 1.90
N PRO A 26 -12.24 -0.17 2.87
CA PRO A 26 -12.73 0.66 3.97
C PRO A 26 -11.59 1.20 4.84
N LEU A 27 -10.54 0.40 5.09
CA LEU A 27 -9.39 0.87 5.87
C LEU A 27 -8.66 2.02 5.15
N ALA A 28 -8.45 1.91 3.84
CA ALA A 28 -7.81 2.97 3.06
C ALA A 28 -8.61 4.27 3.12
N LEU A 29 -9.95 4.21 3.02
CA LEU A 29 -10.80 5.39 3.18
C LEU A 29 -10.70 5.99 4.58
N ILE A 30 -10.68 5.16 5.62
CA ILE A 30 -10.56 5.62 7.01
C ILE A 30 -9.21 6.30 7.23
N VAL A 31 -8.10 5.69 6.79
CA VAL A 31 -6.77 6.25 6.97
C VAL A 31 -6.56 7.54 6.17
N LEU A 32 -7.05 7.60 4.93
CA LEU A 32 -6.96 8.84 4.15
C LEU A 32 -7.86 9.94 4.75
N GLY A 33 -9.01 9.55 5.30
CA GLY A 33 -9.90 10.46 6.00
C GLY A 33 -9.30 11.00 7.31
N ILE A 34 -8.57 10.16 8.06
CA ILE A 34 -8.05 10.55 9.38
C ILE A 34 -6.93 11.59 9.30
N ASP A 35 -6.06 11.51 8.28
CA ASP A 35 -5.03 12.52 8.01
C ASP A 35 -5.48 13.59 7.00
N SER A 36 -6.80 13.80 6.88
CA SER A 36 -7.36 14.81 5.99
C SER A 36 -7.20 16.23 6.54
N ARG A 37 -7.15 17.23 5.64
CA ARG A 37 -7.07 18.65 6.02
C ARG A 37 -8.27 19.11 6.84
N GLN A 38 -9.43 18.48 6.65
CA GLN A 38 -10.66 18.78 7.36
C GLN A 38 -10.55 18.44 8.85
N LEU A 39 -9.97 17.28 9.19
CA LEU A 39 -9.76 16.88 10.58
C LEU A 39 -8.67 17.73 11.25
N VAL A 40 -7.62 18.07 10.51
CA VAL A 40 -6.60 19.00 11.00
C VAL A 40 -7.20 20.38 11.30
N ALA A 41 -8.12 20.88 10.46
CA ALA A 41 -8.77 22.18 10.65
C ALA A 41 -9.62 22.27 11.93
N ILE A 42 -10.10 21.13 12.45
CA ILE A 42 -10.82 21.06 13.74
C ILE A 42 -9.88 20.68 14.91
N GLY A 43 -8.56 20.72 14.70
CA GLY A 43 -7.54 20.51 15.72
C GLY A 43 -7.13 19.05 15.97
N PHE A 44 -7.52 18.12 15.09
CA PHE A 44 -7.17 16.70 15.22
C PHE A 44 -5.98 16.34 14.31
N ASP A 45 -4.87 15.93 14.92
CA ASP A 45 -3.71 15.39 14.20
C ASP A 45 -3.84 13.87 14.03
N GLY A 46 -4.32 13.44 12.85
CA GLY A 46 -4.54 12.04 12.53
C GLY A 46 -3.32 11.28 12.01
N GLN A 47 -2.19 11.95 11.72
CA GLN A 47 -1.04 11.30 11.10
C GLN A 47 -0.46 10.14 11.94
N PRO A 48 -0.25 10.27 13.28
CA PRO A 48 0.25 9.16 14.08
C PRO A 48 -0.69 7.95 14.08
N VAL A 49 -2.01 8.21 13.99
CA VAL A 49 -3.00 7.14 13.91
C VAL A 49 -2.89 6.45 12.55
N ALA A 50 -2.80 7.20 11.46
CA ALA A 50 -2.55 6.67 10.12
C ALA A 50 -1.27 5.79 10.07
N ASP A 51 -0.17 6.25 10.68
CA ASP A 51 1.11 5.52 10.78
C ASP A 51 0.91 4.15 11.44
N VAL A 52 0.26 4.10 12.60
CA VAL A 52 0.01 2.86 13.33
C VAL A 52 -0.90 1.91 12.55
N PHE A 53 -1.99 2.41 11.97
CA PHE A 53 -2.94 1.58 11.23
C PHE A 53 -2.33 0.99 9.96
N ILE A 54 -1.60 1.78 9.18
CA ILE A 54 -0.99 1.28 7.94
C ILE A 54 0.18 0.35 8.23
N PHE A 55 1.01 0.64 9.24
CA PHE A 55 2.06 -0.27 9.66
C PHE A 55 1.49 -1.61 10.15
N GLY A 56 0.48 -1.57 11.02
CA GLY A 56 -0.20 -2.77 11.52
C GLY A 56 -0.86 -3.56 10.40
N TYR A 57 -1.50 -2.88 9.44
CA TYR A 57 -2.09 -3.52 8.28
C TYR A 57 -1.06 -4.14 7.35
N PHE A 58 0.08 -3.47 7.11
CA PHE A 58 1.19 -4.03 6.36
C PHE A 58 1.72 -5.31 7.00
N VAL A 59 1.93 -5.31 8.32
CA VAL A 59 2.34 -6.50 9.07
C VAL A 59 1.31 -7.62 8.94
N LEU A 60 0.01 -7.33 9.07
CA LEU A 60 -1.06 -8.30 8.82
C LEU A 60 -0.99 -8.88 7.39
N LEU A 61 -0.72 -8.02 6.41
CA LEU A 61 -0.64 -8.38 5.01
C LEU A 61 0.47 -9.40 4.74
N LEU A 62 1.61 -9.29 5.43
CA LEU A 62 2.69 -10.28 5.33
C LEU A 62 2.20 -11.72 5.62
N PHE A 63 1.24 -11.92 6.54
CA PHE A 63 0.67 -13.24 6.82
C PHE A 63 -0.26 -13.78 5.73
N GLY A 64 -0.72 -12.92 4.81
CA GLY A 64 -1.50 -13.31 3.63
C GLY A 64 -0.64 -13.67 2.41
N LEU A 65 0.63 -13.24 2.39
CA LEU A 65 1.55 -13.40 1.26
C LEU A 65 2.31 -14.73 1.30
N ARG A 66 2.77 -15.20 0.12
CA ARG A 66 3.76 -16.28 -0.01
C ARG A 66 5.16 -15.81 0.41
N PRO A 67 6.08 -16.71 0.80
CA PRO A 67 7.41 -16.35 1.29
C PRO A 67 8.19 -15.38 0.39
N GLU A 68 8.22 -15.62 -0.91
CA GLU A 68 8.91 -14.77 -1.88
C GLU A 68 8.28 -13.38 -2.00
N GLN A 69 6.96 -13.30 -1.87
CA GLN A 69 6.22 -12.03 -1.93
C GLN A 69 6.43 -11.18 -0.68
N ARG A 70 6.61 -11.81 0.49
CA ARG A 70 6.96 -11.10 1.73
C ARG A 70 8.29 -10.37 1.57
N LEU A 71 9.28 -11.04 0.98
CA LEU A 71 10.58 -10.42 0.72
C LEU A 71 10.43 -9.24 -0.25
N MET A 72 9.68 -9.41 -1.34
CA MET A 72 9.40 -8.32 -2.28
C MET A 72 8.72 -7.14 -1.58
N ALA A 73 7.70 -7.39 -0.77
CA ALA A 73 6.97 -6.34 -0.03
C ALA A 73 7.88 -5.61 0.97
N LEU A 74 8.70 -6.34 1.73
CA LEU A 74 9.64 -5.77 2.69
C LEU A 74 10.72 -4.92 2.01
N ILE A 75 11.22 -5.35 0.85
CA ILE A 75 12.18 -4.59 0.05
C ILE A 75 11.52 -3.37 -0.58
N PHE A 76 10.26 -3.47 -0.99
CA PHE A 76 9.56 -2.36 -1.66
C PHE A 76 9.38 -1.13 -0.78
N VAL A 77 9.17 -1.29 0.54
CA VAL A 77 8.99 -0.17 1.48
C VAL A 77 10.15 0.83 1.46
N PRO A 78 11.43 0.44 1.63
CA PRO A 78 12.55 1.40 1.53
C PRO A 78 12.70 1.98 0.12
N PHE A 79 12.40 1.23 -0.95
CA PHE A 79 12.38 1.80 -2.30
C PHE A 79 11.32 2.90 -2.44
N ALA A 80 10.12 2.67 -1.92
CA ALA A 80 9.06 3.65 -1.90
C ALA A 80 9.46 4.89 -1.09
N ALA A 81 10.06 4.71 0.09
CA ALA A 81 10.56 5.82 0.91
C ALA A 81 11.61 6.66 0.19
N ILE A 82 12.57 6.01 -0.50
CA ILE A 82 13.58 6.72 -1.30
C ILE A 82 12.92 7.51 -2.43
N GLY A 83 11.98 6.89 -3.16
CA GLY A 83 11.24 7.55 -4.23
C GLY A 83 10.48 8.78 -3.72
N GLU A 84 9.74 8.62 -2.61
CA GLU A 84 9.02 9.72 -1.97
C GLU A 84 9.96 10.86 -1.55
N CYS A 85 11.11 10.56 -0.94
CA CYS A 85 12.10 11.58 -0.59
C CYS A 85 12.66 12.30 -1.82
N ILE A 86 12.94 11.59 -2.92
CA ILE A 86 13.42 12.20 -4.16
C ILE A 86 12.36 13.14 -4.74
N PHE A 87 11.12 12.67 -4.89
CA PHE A 87 10.08 13.47 -5.54
C PHE A 87 9.55 14.61 -4.67
N SER A 88 9.43 14.41 -3.36
CA SER A 88 8.93 15.45 -2.44
C SER A 88 10.03 16.38 -1.94
N LEU A 89 11.17 15.87 -1.45
CA LEU A 89 12.18 16.68 -0.78
C LEU A 89 13.27 17.20 -1.72
N LEU A 90 13.70 16.38 -2.69
CA LEU A 90 14.75 16.79 -3.64
C LEU A 90 14.19 17.60 -4.81
N PHE A 91 13.09 17.13 -5.43
CA PHE A 91 12.47 17.81 -6.58
C PHE A 91 11.36 18.79 -6.21
N GLY A 92 10.81 18.69 -4.99
CA GLY A 92 9.76 19.62 -4.54
C GLY A 92 8.42 19.48 -5.27
N LEU A 93 8.11 18.30 -5.84
CA LEU A 93 6.89 18.11 -6.63
C LEU A 93 5.60 18.23 -5.80
N TYR A 94 5.68 17.89 -4.52
CA TYR A 94 4.59 18.05 -3.55
C TYR A 94 5.16 18.12 -2.13
N THR A 95 4.35 18.60 -1.18
CA THR A 95 4.76 18.82 0.21
C THR A 95 3.88 18.07 1.19
N TYR A 96 4.50 17.57 2.25
CA TYR A 96 3.81 17.01 3.42
C TYR A 96 3.60 18.08 4.49
N ARG A 97 2.53 17.94 5.28
CA ARG A 97 2.15 18.89 6.33
C ARG A 97 3.29 19.18 7.32
N LEU A 98 4.02 18.15 7.73
CA LEU A 98 5.14 18.25 8.68
C LEU A 98 6.51 18.39 7.98
N GLY A 99 6.54 18.61 6.66
CA GLY A 99 7.78 18.74 5.88
C GLY A 99 8.57 17.44 5.68
N MET A 100 8.23 16.37 6.39
CA MET A 100 8.82 15.04 6.27
C MET A 100 7.80 14.05 5.73
N VAL A 101 8.28 13.02 5.04
CA VAL A 101 7.45 11.90 4.56
C VAL A 101 6.89 11.14 5.77
N PRO A 102 5.56 11.07 5.97
CA PRO A 102 4.94 10.26 7.01
C PRO A 102 5.23 8.76 6.80
N LEU A 103 5.31 7.97 7.87
CA LEU A 103 5.64 6.54 7.75
C LEU A 103 4.53 5.74 7.04
N TYR A 104 3.26 6.14 7.21
CA TYR A 104 2.14 5.50 6.55
C TYR A 104 2.24 5.58 5.01
N VAL A 105 3.03 6.50 4.45
CA VAL A 105 3.19 6.62 2.99
C VAL A 105 4.02 5.47 2.40
N PRO A 106 5.30 5.25 2.76
CA PRO A 106 6.08 4.13 2.21
C PRO A 106 5.50 2.77 2.60
N PHE A 107 4.94 2.63 3.81
CA PHE A 107 4.22 1.40 4.17
C PHE A 107 2.91 1.26 3.39
N GLY A 108 2.21 2.35 3.09
CA GLY A 108 1.01 2.37 2.25
C GLY A 108 1.29 1.92 0.82
N HIS A 109 2.42 2.33 0.24
CA HIS A 109 2.92 1.79 -1.02
C HIS A 109 3.21 0.30 -0.93
N GLY A 110 3.85 -0.15 0.16
CA GLY A 110 4.03 -1.58 0.45
C GLY A 110 2.71 -2.36 0.52
N VAL A 111 1.68 -1.77 1.14
CA VAL A 111 0.32 -2.33 1.18
C VAL A 111 -0.28 -2.43 -0.21
N LEU A 112 -0.22 -1.36 -1.01
CA LEU A 112 -0.76 -1.33 -2.38
C LEU A 112 -0.09 -2.37 -3.28
N PHE A 113 1.24 -2.43 -3.27
CA PHE A 113 2.01 -3.42 -4.01
C PHE A 113 1.59 -4.85 -3.63
N SER A 114 1.51 -5.12 -2.33
CA SER A 114 1.14 -6.44 -1.82
C SER A 114 -0.31 -6.81 -2.12
N MET A 115 -1.23 -5.84 -2.06
CA MET A 115 -2.62 -6.02 -2.49
C MET A 115 -2.70 -6.39 -3.97
N GLY A 116 -1.90 -5.75 -4.83
CA GLY A 116 -1.78 -6.11 -6.25
C GLY A 116 -1.38 -7.57 -6.44
N LEU A 117 -0.37 -8.04 -5.69
CA LEU A 117 0.05 -9.45 -5.70
C LEU A 117 -1.09 -10.40 -5.29
N LEU A 118 -1.80 -10.08 -4.21
CA LEU A 118 -2.91 -10.90 -3.72
C LEU A 118 -4.10 -10.94 -4.69
N VAL A 119 -4.41 -9.82 -5.34
CA VAL A 119 -5.51 -9.70 -6.31
C VAL A 119 -5.17 -10.42 -7.61
N ALA A 120 -3.94 -10.31 -8.11
CA ALA A 120 -3.49 -10.96 -9.34
C ALA A 120 -3.63 -12.49 -9.29
N GLU A 121 -3.57 -13.07 -8.09
CA GLU A 121 -3.73 -14.51 -7.86
C GLU A 121 -5.17 -14.97 -7.68
N LEU A 122 -6.15 -14.07 -7.65
CA LEU A 122 -7.54 -14.47 -7.53
C LEU A 122 -7.95 -15.25 -8.80
N PRO A 123 -8.60 -16.42 -8.68
CA PRO A 123 -8.96 -17.22 -9.85
C PRO A 123 -9.82 -16.47 -10.88
N MET A 124 -10.66 -15.55 -10.41
CA MET A 124 -11.47 -14.69 -11.27
C MET A 124 -10.61 -13.74 -12.12
N ILE A 125 -9.53 -13.22 -11.54
CA ILE A 125 -8.61 -12.29 -12.21
C ILE A 125 -7.74 -13.05 -13.21
N GLN A 126 -7.16 -14.19 -12.80
CA GLN A 126 -6.35 -15.05 -13.68
C GLN A 126 -7.12 -15.53 -14.93
N ARG A 127 -8.41 -15.89 -14.77
CA ARG A 127 -9.25 -16.31 -15.90
C ARG A 127 -9.53 -15.20 -16.92
N ARG A 128 -9.37 -13.94 -16.53
CA ARG A 128 -9.69 -12.76 -17.36
C ARG A 128 -8.47 -11.88 -17.60
N GLU A 129 -7.27 -12.37 -17.30
CA GLU A 129 -6.04 -11.58 -17.30
C GLU A 129 -5.81 -10.87 -18.64
N GLU A 130 -5.94 -11.59 -19.76
CA GLU A 130 -5.76 -11.05 -21.11
C GLU A 130 -6.77 -9.95 -21.47
N GLN A 131 -7.95 -9.96 -20.84
CA GLN A 131 -8.97 -8.91 -21.01
C GLN A 131 -8.73 -7.74 -20.05
N LEU A 132 -8.27 -8.01 -18.83
CA LEU A 132 -8.07 -7.00 -17.79
C LEU A 132 -6.81 -6.17 -18.00
N LYS A 133 -5.71 -6.77 -18.47
CA LYS A 133 -4.44 -6.07 -18.74
C LYS A 133 -4.62 -4.82 -19.61
N PRO A 134 -5.19 -4.89 -20.84
CA PRO A 134 -5.32 -3.72 -21.70
C PRO A 134 -6.23 -2.65 -21.08
N VAL A 135 -7.28 -3.06 -20.37
CA VAL A 135 -8.20 -2.14 -19.68
C VAL A 135 -7.47 -1.38 -18.57
N LEU A 136 -6.67 -2.07 -17.75
CA LEU A 136 -5.89 -1.44 -16.68
C LEU A 136 -4.82 -0.49 -17.24
N ILE A 137 -4.13 -0.89 -18.32
CA ILE A 137 -3.15 -0.03 -19.01
C ILE A 137 -3.83 1.22 -19.58
N ALA A 138 -4.98 1.05 -20.25
CA ALA A 138 -5.73 2.17 -20.81
C ALA A 138 -6.24 3.13 -19.72
N LEU A 139 -6.76 2.60 -18.60
CA LEU A 139 -7.16 3.41 -17.45
C LEU A 139 -5.98 4.18 -16.87
N PHE A 140 -4.82 3.54 -16.68
CA PHE A 140 -3.63 4.17 -16.14
C PHE A 140 -3.08 5.25 -17.08
N ALA A 141 -2.99 4.95 -18.39
CA ALA A 141 -2.59 5.92 -19.41
C ALA A 141 -3.56 7.11 -19.49
N GLY A 142 -4.87 6.85 -19.38
CA GLY A 142 -5.90 7.89 -19.33
C GLY A 142 -5.78 8.78 -18.09
N LEU A 143 -5.47 8.20 -16.93
CA LEU A 143 -5.24 8.97 -15.70
C LEU A 143 -4.03 9.90 -15.83
N PHE A 144 -2.92 9.41 -16.39
CA PHE A 144 -1.73 10.22 -16.66
C PHE A 144 -1.99 11.30 -17.72
N GLY A 145 -2.67 10.95 -18.81
CA GLY A 145 -3.06 11.91 -19.84
C GLY A 145 -3.93 13.03 -19.27
N GLY A 146 -4.91 12.68 -18.42
CA GLY A 146 -5.76 13.66 -17.75
C GLY A 146 -5.03 14.54 -16.74
N ALA A 147 -3.92 14.09 -16.15
CA ALA A 147 -3.11 14.90 -15.24
C ALA A 147 -2.20 15.92 -15.95
N ILE A 148 -1.95 15.73 -17.25
CA ILE A 148 -1.10 16.62 -18.07
C ILE A 148 -1.93 17.69 -18.80
N LEU A 149 -3.25 17.49 -18.89
CA LEU A 149 -4.23 18.45 -19.44
C LEU A 149 -4.71 19.45 -18.39
#